data_AF-A0A6G4QPX4-F1
#
_entry.id   AF-A0A6G4QPX4-F1
#
_cell.length_a   1.000
_cell.length_b   1.000
_cell.length_c   1.000
_cell.angle_alpha   90.00
_cell.angle_beta   90.00
_cell.angle_gamma   90.00
#
_symmetry.space_group_name_H-M   'P 1'
#
loop_
_entity.id
_entity.type
_entity.pdbx_description
1 polymer ?
#
loop_
_entity_poly.entity_id
_entity_poly.type
_entity_poly.pdbx_seq_one_letter_code
_entity_poly.pdbx_strand_id
1 'polypeptide(L)'
;MKPLHLKLNNFGPFLKEEIDFSKIDNNELFLISGKTGSGKTMIFDAMTYALFGKASTEQREENDLRSHFADGKQPMSVTFEFQLNHRIYKVHRQGPYIKEGNTTKTNAKFDVFEMVDGKYEIRESKVISGTQFIIELLGVNADQFRQLFILPQGEFKRFLISNSREKQGILRTLFDSEKFEAIREILKEELKKEKAQIENRYQQIDLLWQEIESFDDDKIKGLLELATQQIDKLIENIPLLQARSKEILAFVNESKETAIKEYEIIEKKTLENNI
;
A
#
# COMPACT_ATOMS: atom_id res chain seq x y z
N MET A 1 1.44 -11.64 22.63
CA MET A 1 0.09 -11.66 23.23
C MET A 1 -0.04 -12.89 24.11
N LYS A 2 -0.56 -12.77 25.35
CA LYS A 2 -0.81 -13.89 26.27
C LYS A 2 -2.32 -13.98 26.57
N PRO A 3 -3.02 -15.09 26.28
CA PRO A 3 -4.43 -15.23 26.64
C PRO A 3 -4.60 -15.31 28.17
N LEU A 4 -5.67 -14.71 28.70
CA LEU A 4 -5.99 -14.71 30.14
C LEU A 4 -7.32 -15.43 30.40
N HIS A 5 -8.40 -15.00 29.75
CA HIS A 5 -9.71 -15.63 29.88
C HIS A 5 -10.41 -15.71 28.52
N LEU A 6 -11.13 -16.81 28.28
CA LEU A 6 -11.99 -16.98 27.12
C LEU A 6 -13.35 -17.50 27.56
N LYS A 7 -14.41 -16.76 27.23
CA LYS A 7 -15.79 -17.12 27.54
C LYS A 7 -16.58 -17.27 26.24
N LEU A 8 -17.19 -18.43 26.06
CA LEU A 8 -17.96 -18.80 24.87
C LEU A 8 -19.43 -18.94 25.23
N ASN A 9 -20.30 -18.34 24.43
CA ASN A 9 -21.74 -18.59 24.50
C ASN A 9 -22.26 -18.94 23.10
N ASN A 10 -22.96 -20.07 22.99
CA ASN A 10 -23.57 -20.56 21.76
C ASN A 10 -22.59 -20.63 20.57
N PHE A 11 -21.36 -21.11 20.81
CA PHE A 11 -20.25 -21.13 19.85
C PHE A 11 -19.75 -22.57 19.62
N GLY A 12 -19.79 -23.05 18.39
CA GLY A 12 -19.41 -24.42 18.02
C GLY A 12 -20.19 -25.47 18.83
N PRO A 13 -19.54 -26.44 19.49
CA PRO A 13 -20.24 -27.40 20.36
C PRO A 13 -20.65 -26.82 21.72
N PHE A 14 -20.25 -25.59 22.06
CA PHE A 14 -20.39 -25.03 23.40
C PHE A 14 -21.64 -24.12 23.51
N LEU A 15 -22.59 -24.50 24.37
CA LEU A 15 -23.68 -23.60 24.77
C LEU A 15 -23.17 -22.50 25.71
N LYS A 16 -22.34 -22.88 26.67
CA LYS A 16 -21.67 -21.99 27.61
C LYS A 16 -20.38 -22.67 28.09
N GLU A 17 -19.25 -22.03 27.86
CA GLU A 17 -17.93 -22.56 28.26
C GLU A 17 -17.04 -21.39 28.70
N GLU A 18 -16.15 -21.64 29.66
CA GLU A 18 -15.22 -20.64 30.16
C GLU A 18 -13.86 -21.27 30.45
N ILE A 19 -12.82 -20.69 29.85
CA ILE A 19 -11.44 -21.14 29.97
C ILE A 19 -10.65 -20.02 30.63
N ASP A 20 -10.08 -20.34 31.79
CA ASP A 20 -9.20 -19.46 32.54
C ASP A 20 -7.74 -19.89 32.33
N PHE A 21 -7.04 -19.17 31.46
CA PHE A 21 -5.63 -19.40 31.16
C PHE A 21 -4.71 -18.84 32.25
N SER A 22 -5.22 -17.97 33.14
CA SER A 22 -4.42 -17.45 34.26
C SER A 22 -4.10 -18.51 35.31
N LYS A 23 -4.91 -19.58 35.37
CA LYS A 23 -4.66 -20.77 36.19
C LYS A 23 -3.52 -21.66 35.67
N ILE A 24 -3.05 -21.43 34.44
CA ILE A 24 -1.93 -22.17 33.87
C ILE A 24 -0.66 -21.53 34.44
N ASP A 25 -0.19 -22.08 35.56
CA ASP A 25 1.04 -21.71 36.26
C ASP A 25 2.28 -21.82 35.35
N ASN A 26 3.42 -21.27 35.80
CA ASN A 26 4.77 -21.09 35.20
C ASN A 26 5.30 -21.98 34.04
N ASN A 27 4.62 -23.04 33.62
CA ASN A 27 4.94 -23.79 32.43
C ASN A 27 4.28 -23.13 31.21
N GLU A 28 5.09 -22.56 30.32
CA GLU A 28 4.67 -21.94 29.05
C GLU A 28 4.03 -22.92 28.05
N LEU A 29 3.86 -24.19 28.44
CA LEU A 29 3.30 -25.27 27.63
C LEU A 29 2.14 -25.95 28.36
N PHE A 30 0.99 -26.03 27.68
CA PHE A 30 -0.17 -26.78 28.12
C PHE A 30 -0.75 -27.60 26.97
N LEU A 31 -1.52 -28.64 27.30
CA LEU A 31 -2.13 -29.54 26.33
C LEU A 31 -3.66 -29.43 26.37
N ILE A 32 -4.27 -29.09 25.23
CA ILE A 32 -5.72 -29.23 25.02
C ILE A 32 -5.96 -30.63 24.43
N SER A 33 -6.48 -31.55 25.25
CA SER A 33 -6.81 -32.92 24.83
C SER A 33 -8.31 -33.16 24.78
N GLY A 34 -8.74 -34.13 23.96
CA GLY A 34 -10.15 -34.50 23.79
C GLY A 34 -10.39 -35.31 22.53
N LYS A 35 -11.56 -35.93 22.40
CA LYS A 35 -11.94 -36.72 21.21
C LYS A 35 -12.02 -35.85 19.95
N THR A 36 -11.88 -36.44 18.77
CA THR A 36 -12.16 -35.73 17.50
C THR A 36 -13.59 -35.19 17.53
N GLY A 37 -13.79 -33.95 17.09
CA GLY A 37 -15.08 -33.26 17.15
C GLY A 37 -15.43 -32.61 18.49
N SER A 38 -14.60 -32.72 19.53
CA SER A 38 -14.87 -32.11 20.84
C SER A 38 -14.72 -30.59 20.91
N GLY A 39 -14.51 -29.91 19.77
CA GLY A 39 -14.37 -28.44 19.75
C GLY A 39 -12.97 -27.88 20.04
N LYS A 40 -11.90 -28.70 20.06
CA LYS A 40 -10.53 -28.20 20.30
C LYS A 40 -10.13 -27.07 19.35
N THR A 41 -10.37 -27.23 18.05
CA THR A 41 -10.14 -26.19 17.04
C THR A 41 -11.03 -24.97 17.27
N MET A 42 -12.24 -25.16 17.82
CA MET A 42 -13.19 -24.08 18.08
C MET A 42 -12.69 -23.10 19.16
N ILE A 43 -11.76 -23.50 20.03
CA ILE A 43 -11.13 -22.59 20.98
C ILE A 43 -10.30 -21.53 20.23
N PHE A 44 -9.54 -21.95 19.22
CA PHE A 44 -8.76 -21.04 18.38
C PHE A 44 -9.63 -20.24 17.41
N ASP A 45 -10.70 -20.85 16.87
CA ASP A 45 -11.74 -20.13 16.11
C ASP A 45 -12.36 -19.02 16.98
N ALA A 46 -12.64 -19.30 18.25
CA ALA A 46 -13.25 -18.32 19.15
C ALA A 46 -12.34 -17.13 19.45
N MET A 47 -11.04 -17.36 19.70
CA MET A 47 -10.09 -16.26 19.88
C MET A 47 -10.00 -15.38 18.61
N THR A 48 -9.91 -16.02 17.44
CA THR A 48 -9.86 -15.33 16.14
C THR A 48 -11.16 -14.54 15.90
N TYR A 49 -12.30 -15.15 16.18
CA TYR A 49 -13.61 -14.51 16.06
C TYR A 49 -13.74 -13.33 17.01
N ALA A 50 -13.36 -13.47 18.27
CA ALA A 50 -13.43 -12.39 19.25
C ALA A 50 -12.68 -11.15 18.75
N LEU A 51 -11.46 -11.34 18.25
CA LEU A 51 -10.60 -10.27 17.76
C LEU A 51 -11.10 -9.66 16.45
N PHE A 52 -11.38 -10.48 15.44
CA PHE A 52 -11.54 -10.03 14.05
C PHE A 52 -12.92 -10.26 13.44
N GLY A 53 -13.81 -10.99 14.11
CA GLY A 53 -15.13 -11.37 13.59
C GLY A 53 -15.10 -12.41 12.47
N LYS A 54 -13.98 -13.11 12.29
CA LYS A 54 -13.82 -14.19 11.31
C LYS A 54 -13.49 -15.52 12.03
N ALA A 55 -13.81 -16.65 11.42
CA ALA A 55 -13.36 -17.98 11.89
C ALA A 55 -11.82 -18.10 11.88
N SER A 56 -11.22 -19.23 12.27
CA SER A 56 -9.78 -19.50 12.08
C SER A 56 -9.46 -20.25 10.77
N THR A 57 -10.48 -20.75 10.06
CA THR A 57 -10.34 -21.45 8.78
C THR A 57 -11.09 -20.66 7.70
N GLU A 58 -10.46 -20.40 6.55
CA GLU A 58 -11.03 -19.57 5.47
C GLU A 58 -12.36 -20.09 4.91
N GLN A 59 -12.62 -21.39 5.00
CA GLN A 59 -13.84 -22.03 4.49
C GLN A 59 -15.05 -21.90 5.42
N ARG A 60 -14.90 -21.39 6.64
CA ARG A 60 -15.99 -21.29 7.63
C ARG A 60 -16.53 -19.87 7.68
N GLU A 61 -17.82 -19.72 7.47
CA GLU A 61 -18.52 -18.46 7.65
C GLU A 61 -18.89 -18.25 9.13
N GLU A 62 -19.24 -17.01 9.51
CA GLU A 62 -19.67 -16.68 10.87
C GLU A 62 -20.86 -17.53 11.34
N ASN A 63 -21.76 -17.90 10.42
CA ASN A 63 -22.91 -18.77 10.73
C ASN A 63 -22.48 -20.19 11.14
N ASP A 64 -21.37 -20.70 10.61
CA ASP A 64 -20.85 -22.03 10.93
C ASP A 64 -20.22 -22.10 12.33
N LEU A 65 -19.89 -20.93 12.90
CA LEU A 65 -19.38 -20.82 14.26
C LEU A 65 -20.49 -20.88 15.30
N ARG A 66 -21.75 -20.68 14.91
CA ARG A 66 -22.87 -20.72 15.85
C ARG A 66 -23.18 -22.15 16.25
N SER A 67 -23.42 -22.38 17.54
CA SER A 67 -23.83 -23.69 18.02
C SER A 67 -25.19 -24.12 17.47
N HIS A 68 -25.26 -25.34 16.95
CA HIS A 68 -26.52 -25.96 16.53
C HIS A 68 -27.44 -26.31 17.70
N PHE A 69 -26.90 -26.42 18.92
CA PHE A 69 -27.68 -26.69 20.13
C PHE A 69 -28.34 -25.44 20.71
N ALA A 70 -27.92 -24.26 20.25
CA ALA A 70 -28.37 -23.01 20.83
C ALA A 70 -29.73 -22.58 20.26
N ASP A 71 -30.66 -22.21 21.15
CA ASP A 71 -31.93 -21.57 20.78
C ASP A 71 -31.67 -20.40 19.82
N GLY A 72 -32.32 -20.39 18.65
CA GLY A 72 -32.19 -19.34 17.64
C GLY A 72 -32.48 -17.92 18.15
N LYS A 73 -33.18 -17.81 19.30
CA LYS A 73 -33.45 -16.55 19.99
C LYS A 73 -32.33 -16.05 20.89
N GLN A 74 -31.29 -16.85 21.10
CA GLN A 74 -30.13 -16.48 21.92
C GLN A 74 -28.92 -16.12 21.05
N PRO A 75 -28.16 -15.06 21.42
CA PRO A 75 -27.00 -14.64 20.66
C PRO A 75 -25.81 -15.59 20.81
N MET A 76 -25.01 -15.70 19.75
CA MET A 76 -23.63 -16.17 19.85
C MET A 76 -22.74 -15.03 20.34
N SER A 77 -21.89 -15.30 21.33
CA SER A 77 -20.90 -14.32 21.77
C SER A 77 -19.60 -14.97 22.25
N VAL A 78 -18.51 -14.23 22.09
CA VAL A 78 -17.21 -14.58 22.64
C VAL A 78 -16.67 -13.37 23.39
N THR A 79 -16.22 -13.61 24.62
CA THR A 79 -15.43 -12.63 25.38
C THR A 79 -14.02 -13.15 25.52
N PHE A 80 -13.04 -12.35 25.15
CA PHE A 80 -11.64 -12.73 25.20
C PHE A 80 -10.83 -11.66 25.91
N GLU A 81 -10.12 -12.06 26.95
CA GLU A 81 -9.23 -11.23 27.74
C GLU A 81 -7.79 -11.69 27.51
N PHE A 82 -6.89 -10.75 27.24
CA PHE A 82 -5.50 -11.04 26.91
C PHE A 82 -4.57 -9.92 27.35
N GLN A 83 -3.30 -10.27 27.55
CA GLN A 83 -2.23 -9.34 27.84
C GLN A 83 -1.37 -9.09 26.60
N LEU A 84 -1.06 -7.82 26.34
CA LEU A 84 -0.16 -7.38 25.28
C LEU A 84 0.74 -6.27 25.84
N ASN A 85 2.06 -6.46 25.77
CA ASN A 85 3.06 -5.49 26.26
C ASN A 85 2.75 -4.96 27.67
N HIS A 86 2.40 -5.86 28.60
CA HIS A 86 2.05 -5.56 30.02
C HIS A 86 0.71 -4.86 30.24
N ARG A 87 -0.06 -4.61 29.18
CA ARG A 87 -1.42 -4.07 29.24
C ARG A 87 -2.44 -5.18 29.07
N ILE A 88 -3.57 -5.07 29.74
CA ILE A 88 -4.64 -6.07 29.66
C ILE A 88 -5.80 -5.47 28.87
N TYR A 89 -6.24 -6.23 27.87
CA TYR A 89 -7.38 -5.89 27.03
C TYR A 89 -8.46 -6.95 27.17
N LYS A 90 -9.71 -6.52 27.05
CA LYS A 90 -10.86 -7.41 27.00
C LYS A 90 -11.72 -7.02 25.81
N VAL A 91 -12.07 -7.99 24.98
CA VAL A 91 -12.98 -7.80 23.86
C VAL A 91 -14.23 -8.62 24.06
N HIS A 92 -15.38 -8.07 23.70
CA HIS A 92 -16.66 -8.76 23.68
C HIS A 92 -17.28 -8.63 22.30
N ARG A 93 -17.40 -9.75 21.58
CA ARG A 93 -18.02 -9.79 20.25
C ARG A 93 -19.29 -10.63 20.28
N GLN A 94 -20.34 -10.09 19.67
CA GLN A 94 -21.64 -10.73 19.57
C GLN A 94 -22.14 -10.72 18.12
N GLY A 95 -22.53 -11.89 17.63
CA GLY A 95 -23.13 -12.05 16.32
C GLY A 95 -24.59 -11.57 16.26
N PRO A 96 -25.12 -11.32 15.05
CA PRO A 96 -26.52 -10.95 14.85
C PRO A 96 -27.45 -12.14 15.17
N TYR A 97 -28.60 -11.87 15.79
CA TYR A 97 -29.60 -12.90 16.13
C TYR A 97 -31.02 -12.34 16.08
N ILE A 98 -32.04 -13.19 16.05
CA ILE A 98 -33.44 -12.75 16.07
C ILE A 98 -33.93 -12.80 17.52
N LYS A 99 -34.30 -11.66 18.10
CA LYS A 99 -34.88 -11.63 19.44
C LYS A 99 -36.26 -12.26 19.45
N GLU A 100 -36.68 -12.75 20.61
CA GLU A 100 -38.05 -13.19 20.82
C GLU A 100 -39.05 -12.07 20.46
N GLY A 101 -40.06 -12.41 19.65
CA GLY A 101 -41.08 -11.47 19.18
C GLY A 101 -40.67 -10.63 17.96
N ASN A 102 -39.42 -10.70 17.50
CA ASN A 102 -38.96 -9.99 16.31
C ASN A 102 -38.88 -10.90 15.08
N THR A 103 -38.97 -10.31 13.90
CA THR A 103 -38.77 -10.99 12.60
C THR A 103 -37.42 -10.66 11.96
N THR A 104 -36.76 -9.58 12.39
CA THR A 104 -35.47 -9.11 11.86
C THR A 104 -34.33 -9.40 12.82
N LYS A 105 -33.13 -9.63 12.25
CA LYS A 105 -31.90 -9.82 13.03
C LYS A 105 -31.46 -8.51 13.68
N THR A 106 -30.89 -8.59 14.88
CA THR A 106 -30.17 -7.48 15.50
C THR A 106 -28.86 -7.19 14.76
N ASN A 107 -28.31 -6.00 14.94
CA ASN A 107 -26.94 -5.71 14.53
C ASN A 107 -25.94 -6.52 15.38
N ALA A 108 -24.79 -6.84 14.79
CA ALA A 108 -23.63 -7.34 15.52
C ALA A 108 -23.09 -6.28 16.48
N LYS A 109 -22.43 -6.70 17.56
CA LYS A 109 -21.81 -5.81 18.54
C LYS A 109 -20.35 -6.18 18.75
N PHE A 110 -19.55 -5.16 19.01
CA PHE A 110 -18.15 -5.35 19.36
C PHE A 110 -17.67 -4.25 20.30
N ASP A 111 -17.30 -4.64 21.51
CA ASP A 111 -16.77 -3.74 22.53
C ASP A 111 -15.33 -4.12 22.84
N VAL A 112 -14.44 -3.12 22.87
CA VAL A 112 -13.02 -3.26 23.21
C VAL A 112 -12.76 -2.45 24.47
N PHE A 113 -12.17 -3.09 25.46
CA PHE A 113 -11.81 -2.49 26.74
C PHE A 113 -10.31 -2.62 27.00
N GLU A 114 -9.74 -1.64 27.69
CA GLU A 114 -8.39 -1.69 28.27
C GLU A 114 -8.52 -1.58 29.79
N MET A 115 -7.69 -2.34 30.52
CA MET A 115 -7.63 -2.23 31.96
C MET A 115 -6.71 -1.08 32.37
N VAL A 116 -7.28 -0.07 33.04
CA VAL A 116 -6.59 1.11 33.57
C VAL A 116 -6.94 1.23 35.05
N ASP A 117 -5.93 1.31 35.92
CA ASP A 117 -6.10 1.43 37.38
C ASP A 117 -7.07 0.39 37.98
N GLY A 118 -6.99 -0.84 37.48
CA GLY A 118 -7.83 -1.97 37.93
C GLY A 118 -9.27 -1.95 37.43
N LYS A 119 -9.63 -1.05 36.51
CA LYS A 119 -10.97 -0.95 35.91
C LYS A 119 -10.91 -1.08 34.40
N TYR A 120 -11.96 -1.66 33.82
CA TYR A 120 -12.10 -1.74 32.37
C TYR A 120 -12.70 -0.44 31.81
N GLU A 121 -11.90 0.28 31.04
CA GLU A 121 -12.34 1.45 30.27
C GLU A 121 -12.62 1.05 28.83
N ILE A 122 -13.69 1.60 28.24
CA ILE A 122 -14.02 1.34 26.84
C ILE A 122 -13.08 2.13 25.92
N ARG A 123 -12.55 1.47 24.90
CA ARG A 123 -11.75 2.09 23.83
C ARG A 123 -12.56 2.21 22.55
N GLU A 124 -13.34 1.19 22.21
CA GLU A 124 -14.19 1.16 21.02
C GLU A 124 -15.47 0.34 21.27
N SER A 125 -16.56 0.69 20.59
CA SER A 125 -17.88 0.01 20.72
C SER A 125 -18.61 -0.23 19.39
N LYS A 126 -17.97 0.13 18.27
CA LYS A 126 -18.50 -0.14 16.93
C LYS A 126 -17.68 -1.25 16.29
N VAL A 127 -18.36 -2.13 15.55
CA VAL A 127 -17.74 -3.31 14.92
C VAL A 127 -16.58 -2.93 14.00
N ILE A 128 -16.75 -1.92 13.14
CA ILE A 128 -15.73 -1.53 12.16
C ILE A 128 -14.54 -0.87 12.85
N SER A 129 -14.75 0.20 13.65
CA SER A 129 -13.66 0.92 14.33
C SER A 129 -12.96 0.05 15.36
N GLY A 130 -13.70 -0.76 16.12
CA GLY A 130 -13.11 -1.72 17.05
C GLY A 130 -12.26 -2.77 16.36
N THR A 131 -12.70 -3.31 15.22
CA THR A 131 -11.89 -4.29 14.47
C THR A 131 -10.61 -3.64 13.94
N GLN A 132 -10.69 -2.41 13.43
CA GLN A 132 -9.54 -1.64 12.99
C GLN A 132 -8.57 -1.36 14.15
N PHE A 133 -9.09 -0.95 15.31
CA PHE A 133 -8.31 -0.76 16.53
C PHE A 133 -7.55 -2.03 16.94
N ILE A 134 -8.18 -3.21 16.84
CA ILE A 134 -7.50 -4.48 17.14
C ILE A 134 -6.40 -4.80 16.12
N ILE A 135 -6.61 -4.53 14.83
CA ILE A 135 -5.59 -4.70 13.79
C ILE A 135 -4.38 -3.80 14.08
N GLU A 136 -4.61 -2.54 14.42
CA GLU A 136 -3.55 -1.59 14.76
C GLU A 136 -2.83 -1.97 16.06
N LEU A 137 -3.58 -2.42 17.07
CA LEU A 137 -3.03 -2.84 18.36
C LEU A 137 -2.14 -4.08 18.22
N LEU A 138 -2.55 -5.06 17.42
CA LEU A 138 -1.82 -6.31 17.23
C LEU A 138 -0.76 -6.23 16.11
N GLY A 139 -0.86 -5.24 15.21
CA GLY A 139 -0.03 -5.10 14.02
C GLY A 139 -0.27 -6.16 12.94
N VAL A 140 -1.34 -6.95 13.06
CA VAL A 140 -1.65 -8.05 12.15
C VAL A 140 -3.17 -8.16 11.92
N ASN A 141 -3.56 -8.53 10.72
CA ASN A 141 -4.94 -8.86 10.37
C ASN A 141 -5.30 -10.30 10.75
N ALA A 142 -6.56 -10.70 10.51
CA ALA A 142 -7.05 -12.03 10.89
C ALA A 142 -6.28 -13.19 10.25
N ASP A 143 -5.94 -13.08 8.96
CA ASP A 143 -5.30 -14.16 8.20
C ASP A 143 -3.84 -14.31 8.64
N GLN A 144 -3.17 -13.17 8.85
CA GLN A 144 -1.84 -13.11 9.45
C GLN A 144 -1.87 -13.67 10.89
N PHE A 145 -2.80 -13.25 11.74
CA PHE A 145 -2.91 -13.75 13.11
C PHE A 145 -3.02 -15.28 13.16
N ARG A 146 -3.83 -15.87 12.27
CA ARG A 146 -3.96 -17.34 12.16
C ARG A 146 -2.69 -18.02 11.72
N GLN A 147 -1.86 -17.41 10.87
CA GLN A 147 -0.61 -18.00 10.42
C GLN A 147 0.49 -17.91 11.49
N LEU A 148 0.45 -16.87 12.34
CA LEU A 148 1.52 -16.57 13.29
C LEU A 148 1.27 -17.13 14.70
N PHE A 149 0.02 -17.07 15.16
CA PHE A 149 -0.35 -17.44 16.53
C PHE A 149 -1.03 -18.79 16.62
N ILE A 150 -1.60 -19.27 15.52
CA ILE A 150 -2.22 -20.58 15.43
C ILE A 150 -1.34 -21.38 14.45
N LEU A 151 -1.07 -22.64 14.72
CA LEU A 151 -0.48 -23.55 13.74
C LEU A 151 -1.58 -24.54 13.36
N PRO A 152 -2.49 -24.18 12.42
CA PRO A 152 -3.55 -25.09 12.06
C PRO A 152 -2.96 -26.37 11.47
N GLN A 153 -3.60 -27.49 11.77
CA GLN A 153 -3.16 -28.79 11.31
C GLN A 153 -3.12 -28.81 9.76
N GLY A 154 -1.93 -29.00 9.18
CA GLY A 154 -1.71 -29.03 7.73
C GLY A 154 -1.35 -27.69 7.08
N GLU A 155 -1.68 -26.55 7.68
CA GLU A 155 -1.33 -25.21 7.18
C GLU A 155 0.16 -24.90 7.36
N PHE A 156 0.80 -25.38 8.43
CA PHE A 156 2.26 -25.24 8.58
C PHE A 156 3.03 -25.99 7.48
N LYS A 157 2.51 -27.14 7.03
CA LYS A 157 3.06 -27.84 5.87
C LYS A 157 2.93 -27.00 4.60
N ARG A 158 1.83 -26.27 4.42
CA ARG A 158 1.68 -25.30 3.32
C ARG A 158 2.72 -24.20 3.43
N PHE A 159 2.96 -23.64 4.63
CA PHE A 159 4.05 -22.67 4.83
C PHE A 159 5.44 -23.24 4.50
N LEU A 160 5.75 -24.49 4.86
CA LEU A 160 7.04 -25.09 4.55
C LEU A 160 7.23 -25.32 3.03
N ILE A 161 6.14 -25.66 2.32
CA ILE A 161 6.16 -26.04 0.90
C ILE A 161 5.85 -24.84 -0.01
N SER A 162 5.34 -23.72 0.53
CA SER A 162 4.94 -22.55 -0.24
C SER A 162 6.11 -21.96 -1.02
N ASN A 163 5.75 -21.38 -2.18
CA ASN A 163 6.72 -20.74 -3.05
C ASN A 163 7.33 -19.50 -2.37
N SER A 164 8.47 -19.02 -2.89
CA SER A 164 9.20 -17.89 -2.29
C SER A 164 8.35 -16.64 -2.15
N ARG A 165 7.37 -16.41 -3.03
CA ARG A 165 6.51 -15.23 -3.02
C ARG A 165 5.51 -15.27 -1.86
N GLU A 166 4.87 -16.41 -1.66
CA GLU A 166 3.95 -16.65 -0.53
C GLU A 166 4.70 -16.54 0.80
N LYS A 167 5.86 -17.19 0.93
CA LYS A 167 6.71 -17.06 2.13
C LYS A 167 7.10 -15.62 2.41
N GLN A 168 7.49 -14.89 1.36
CA GLN A 168 7.89 -13.49 1.49
C GLN A 168 6.75 -12.62 2.04
N GLY A 169 5.50 -12.83 1.62
CA GLY A 169 4.36 -12.09 2.17
C GLY A 169 4.15 -12.33 3.67
N ILE A 170 4.26 -13.59 4.10
CA ILE A 170 4.09 -13.99 5.50
C ILE A 170 5.22 -13.43 6.37
N LEU A 171 6.47 -13.62 5.94
CA LEU A 171 7.64 -13.08 6.65
C LEU A 171 7.62 -11.55 6.68
N ARG A 172 7.11 -10.91 5.61
CA ARG A 172 7.02 -9.46 5.54
C ARG A 172 6.10 -8.89 6.61
N THR A 173 4.97 -9.55 6.83
CA THR A 173 4.07 -9.24 7.94
C THR A 173 4.76 -9.46 9.28
N LEU A 174 5.35 -10.65 9.47
CA LEU A 174 5.99 -11.05 10.72
C LEU A 174 7.04 -10.05 11.22
N PHE A 175 7.85 -9.57 10.30
CA PHE A 175 8.94 -8.65 10.60
C PHE A 175 8.53 -7.17 10.44
N ASP A 176 7.25 -6.88 10.25
CA ASP A 176 6.75 -5.51 10.01
C ASP A 176 7.59 -4.77 8.94
N SER A 177 7.83 -5.46 7.82
CA SER A 177 8.64 -4.94 6.72
C SER A 177 7.80 -4.42 5.54
N GLU A 178 6.48 -4.31 5.73
CA GLU A 178 5.56 -3.69 4.77
C GLU A 178 5.94 -2.23 4.48
N LYS A 179 6.41 -1.50 5.49
CA LYS A 179 6.93 -0.13 5.34
C LYS A 179 8.03 0.00 4.30
N PHE A 180 8.91 -1.01 4.17
CA PHE A 180 9.97 -0.98 3.17
C PHE A 180 9.45 -1.22 1.76
N GLU A 181 8.35 -1.98 1.61
CA GLU A 181 7.69 -2.13 0.32
C GLU A 181 7.02 -0.82 -0.11
N ALA A 182 6.37 -0.13 0.82
CA ALA A 182 5.78 1.18 0.55
C ALA A 182 6.85 2.18 0.08
N ILE A 183 7.99 2.24 0.76
CA ILE A 183 9.13 3.06 0.34
C ILE A 183 9.61 2.65 -1.06
N ARG A 184 9.73 1.34 -1.33
CA ARG A 184 10.15 0.85 -2.65
C ARG A 184 9.21 1.31 -3.76
N GLU A 185 7.89 1.23 -3.56
CA GLU A 185 6.93 1.66 -4.58
C GLU A 185 6.96 3.19 -4.77
N ILE A 186 7.12 3.98 -3.71
CA ILE A 186 7.31 5.44 -3.82
C ILE A 186 8.54 5.75 -4.68
N LEU A 187 9.69 5.17 -4.35
CA LEU A 187 10.94 5.39 -5.09
C LEU A 187 10.84 4.94 -6.56
N LYS A 188 10.10 3.86 -6.83
CA LYS A 188 9.88 3.36 -8.18
C LYS A 188 9.00 4.30 -9.01
N GLU A 189 7.96 4.87 -8.42
CA GLU A 189 7.12 5.88 -9.07
C GLU A 189 7.89 7.19 -9.30
N GLU A 190 8.71 7.63 -8.34
CA GLU A 190 9.61 8.78 -8.52
C GLU A 190 10.61 8.54 -9.66
N LEU A 191 11.28 7.39 -9.67
CA LEU A 191 12.21 7.01 -10.73
C LEU A 191 11.54 7.00 -12.11
N LYS A 192 10.31 6.50 -12.19
CA LYS A 192 9.53 6.47 -13.43
C LYS A 192 9.22 7.88 -13.93
N LYS A 193 8.82 8.78 -13.03
CA LYS A 193 8.56 10.19 -13.37
C LYS A 193 9.82 10.90 -13.85
N GLU A 194 10.93 10.73 -13.14
CA GLU A 194 12.20 11.34 -13.53
C GLU A 194 12.68 10.82 -14.89
N LYS A 195 12.60 9.52 -15.16
CA LYS A 195 12.93 8.96 -16.49
C LYS A 195 12.08 9.58 -17.61
N ALA A 196 10.77 9.70 -17.39
CA ALA A 196 9.88 10.32 -18.38
C ALA A 196 10.22 11.80 -18.62
N GLN A 197 10.60 12.54 -17.56
CA GLN A 197 11.05 13.93 -17.72
C GLN A 197 12.36 14.04 -18.48
N ILE A 198 13.32 13.15 -18.20
CA ILE A 198 14.60 13.09 -18.91
C ILE A 198 14.36 12.80 -20.40
N GLU A 199 13.53 11.80 -20.73
CA GLU A 199 13.17 11.49 -22.11
C GLU A 199 12.49 12.67 -22.82
N ASN A 200 11.57 13.37 -22.15
CA ASN A 200 10.93 14.56 -22.70
C ASN A 200 11.95 15.68 -22.98
N ARG A 201 12.90 15.93 -22.07
CA ARG A 201 13.95 16.93 -22.26
C ARG A 201 14.85 16.58 -23.44
N TYR A 202 15.22 15.31 -23.61
CA TYR A 202 15.98 14.87 -24.79
C TYR A 202 15.20 15.11 -26.09
N GLN A 203 13.89 14.83 -26.11
CA GLN A 203 13.04 15.12 -27.27
C GLN A 203 12.96 16.62 -27.57
N GLN A 204 12.85 17.47 -26.54
CA GLN A 204 12.86 18.92 -26.71
C GLN A 204 14.19 19.44 -27.26
N ILE A 205 15.31 18.93 -26.76
CA ILE A 205 16.64 19.27 -27.28
C ILE A 205 16.73 18.88 -28.76
N ASP A 206 16.26 17.70 -29.14
CA ASP A 206 16.30 17.23 -30.52
C ASP A 206 15.48 18.11 -31.47
N LEU A 207 14.27 18.48 -31.06
CA LEU A 207 13.41 19.40 -31.81
C LEU A 207 14.06 20.77 -31.98
N LEU A 208 14.54 21.37 -30.88
CA LEU A 208 15.20 22.68 -30.91
C LEU A 208 16.50 22.67 -31.73
N TRP A 209 17.23 21.55 -31.72
CA TRP A 209 18.46 21.40 -32.50
C TRP A 209 18.17 21.34 -34.01
N GLN A 210 17.09 20.65 -34.40
CA GLN A 210 16.64 20.56 -35.79
C GLN A 210 16.06 21.87 -36.33
N GLU A 211 15.53 22.74 -35.47
CA GLU A 211 15.03 24.08 -35.86
C GLU A 211 16.15 25.07 -36.22
N ILE A 212 17.42 24.77 -35.90
CA ILE A 212 18.54 25.68 -36.22
C ILE A 212 18.83 25.63 -37.72
N GLU A 213 18.59 26.73 -38.41
CA GLU A 213 18.95 26.88 -39.82
C GLU A 213 20.46 27.11 -40.00
N SER A 214 21.04 26.44 -41.00
CA SER A 214 22.46 26.56 -41.30
C SER A 214 22.81 27.74 -42.20
N PHE A 215 21.83 28.39 -42.84
CA PHE A 215 22.03 29.46 -43.83
C PHE A 215 23.09 29.13 -44.90
N ASP A 216 23.15 27.87 -45.32
CA ASP A 216 24.18 27.33 -46.22
C ASP A 216 25.66 27.52 -45.79
N ASP A 217 25.91 27.81 -44.51
CA ASP A 217 27.27 27.88 -43.97
C ASP A 217 27.79 26.48 -43.61
N ASP A 218 28.89 26.07 -44.26
CA ASP A 218 29.49 24.73 -44.08
C ASP A 218 29.96 24.48 -42.64
N LYS A 219 30.37 25.52 -41.90
CA LYS A 219 30.77 25.36 -40.50
C LYS A 219 29.57 25.12 -39.61
N ILE A 220 28.46 25.83 -39.84
CA ILE A 220 27.21 25.58 -39.10
C ILE A 220 26.64 24.19 -39.44
N LYS A 221 26.64 23.79 -40.72
CA LYS A 221 26.22 22.43 -41.14
C LYS A 221 27.00 21.35 -40.39
N GLY A 222 28.34 21.44 -40.38
CA GLY A 222 29.18 20.47 -39.67
C GLY A 222 28.96 20.44 -38.15
N LEU A 223 28.61 21.57 -37.54
CA LEU A 223 28.26 21.62 -36.11
C LEU A 223 26.89 20.99 -35.83
N LEU A 224 25.91 21.14 -36.74
CA LEU A 224 24.57 20.57 -36.58
C LEU A 224 24.51 19.05 -36.79
N GLU A 225 25.51 18.45 -37.44
CA GLU A 225 25.66 16.98 -37.57
C GLU A 225 25.96 16.28 -36.24
N LEU A 226 26.27 17.03 -35.17
CA LEU A 226 26.47 16.48 -33.83
C LEU A 226 25.21 15.78 -33.32
N ALA A 227 25.37 14.55 -32.83
CA ALA A 227 24.27 13.79 -32.24
C ALA A 227 23.75 14.49 -30.97
N THR A 228 22.44 14.71 -30.91
CA THR A 228 21.74 15.44 -29.82
C THR A 228 21.85 14.73 -28.46
N GLN A 229 22.26 13.46 -28.45
CA GLN A 229 22.57 12.68 -27.25
C GLN A 229 23.91 13.08 -26.58
N GLN A 230 24.81 13.76 -27.30
CA GLN A 230 26.12 14.20 -26.78
C GLN A 230 26.02 15.63 -26.22
N ILE A 231 25.17 15.82 -25.20
CA ILE A 231 24.83 17.15 -24.65
C ILE A 231 26.07 17.99 -24.31
N ASP A 232 27.09 17.39 -23.68
CA ASP A 232 28.32 18.12 -23.30
C ASP A 232 29.00 18.74 -24.53
N LYS A 233 29.06 18.00 -25.65
CA LYS A 233 29.61 18.51 -26.91
C LYS A 233 28.73 19.58 -27.53
N LEU A 234 27.40 19.47 -27.44
CA LEU A 234 26.51 20.53 -27.90
C LEU A 234 26.80 21.82 -27.13
N ILE A 235 26.86 21.74 -25.80
CA ILE A 235 27.14 22.88 -24.92
C ILE A 235 28.49 23.53 -25.24
N GLU A 236 29.55 22.73 -25.44
CA GLU A 236 30.87 23.23 -25.83
C GLU A 236 30.86 23.99 -27.17
N ASN A 237 29.98 23.60 -28.11
CA ASN A 237 29.93 24.17 -29.45
C ASN A 237 28.89 25.29 -29.62
N ILE A 238 27.95 25.48 -28.68
CA ILE A 238 26.99 26.60 -28.70
C ILE A 238 27.66 27.97 -28.87
N PRO A 239 28.75 28.32 -28.14
CA PRO A 239 29.43 29.59 -28.32
C PRO A 239 29.99 29.78 -29.73
N LEU A 240 30.48 28.70 -30.36
CA LEU A 240 31.02 28.73 -31.71
C LEU A 240 29.91 28.96 -32.75
N LEU A 241 28.77 28.26 -32.59
CA LEU A 241 27.55 28.49 -33.36
C LEU A 241 27.10 29.95 -33.26
N GLN A 242 26.97 30.47 -32.03
CA GLN A 242 26.54 31.86 -31.80
C GLN A 242 27.48 32.89 -32.41
N ALA A 243 28.79 32.68 -32.30
CA ALA A 243 29.79 33.56 -32.91
C ALA A 243 29.65 33.57 -34.44
N ARG A 244 29.54 32.38 -35.05
CA ARG A 244 29.40 32.26 -36.50
C ARG A 244 28.07 32.85 -37.01
N SER A 245 26.96 32.62 -36.31
CA SER A 245 25.67 33.23 -36.63
C SER A 245 25.73 34.77 -36.58
N LYS A 246 26.46 35.36 -35.63
CA LYS A 246 26.65 36.82 -35.57
C LYS A 246 27.47 37.35 -36.75
N GLU A 247 28.51 36.63 -37.17
CA GLU A 247 29.29 36.98 -38.36
C GLU A 247 28.42 36.98 -39.62
N ILE A 248 27.62 35.91 -39.81
CA ILE A 248 26.69 35.80 -40.93
C ILE A 248 25.67 36.94 -40.90
N LEU A 249 25.09 37.23 -39.73
CA LEU A 249 24.12 38.32 -39.59
C LEU A 249 24.73 39.68 -39.93
N ALA A 250 25.96 39.94 -39.49
CA ALA A 250 26.67 41.18 -39.83
C ALA A 250 26.89 41.30 -41.34
N PHE A 251 27.35 40.22 -41.99
CA PHE A 251 27.57 40.17 -43.44
C PHE A 251 26.27 40.38 -44.24
N VAL A 252 25.17 39.73 -43.82
CA VAL A 252 23.86 39.87 -44.47
C VAL A 252 23.34 41.31 -44.34
N ASN A 253 23.51 41.94 -43.17
CA ASN A 253 23.10 43.33 -42.96
C ASN A 253 23.91 44.31 -43.81
N GLU A 254 25.22 44.13 -43.91
CA GLU A 254 26.09 44.95 -44.77
C GLU A 254 25.73 44.80 -46.26
N SER A 255 25.50 43.56 -46.70
CA SER A 255 25.06 43.26 -48.07
C SER A 255 23.70 43.90 -48.38
N LYS A 256 22.76 43.85 -47.41
CA LYS A 256 21.46 44.50 -47.51
C LYS A 256 21.58 46.02 -47.62
N GLU A 257 22.39 46.67 -46.78
CA GLU A 257 22.61 48.12 -46.87
C GLU A 257 23.23 48.52 -48.21
N THR A 258 24.15 47.72 -48.74
CA THR A 258 24.77 47.95 -50.05
C THR A 258 23.73 47.85 -51.16
N ALA A 259 22.92 46.79 -51.17
CA ALA A 259 21.85 46.61 -52.15
C ALA A 259 20.79 47.73 -52.10
N ILE A 260 20.45 48.23 -50.91
CA ILE A 260 19.56 49.38 -50.74
C ILE A 260 20.16 50.64 -51.37
N LYS A 261 21.44 50.93 -51.11
CA LYS A 261 22.13 52.09 -51.71
C LYS A 261 22.19 51.99 -53.23
N GLU A 262 22.48 50.81 -53.77
CA GLU A 262 22.49 50.58 -55.22
C GLU A 262 21.11 50.79 -55.83
N TYR A 263 20.06 50.28 -55.17
CA TYR A 263 18.67 50.50 -55.58
C TYR A 263 18.32 51.99 -55.62
N GLU A 264 18.63 52.75 -54.57
CA GLU A 264 18.37 54.20 -54.50
C GLU A 264 19.10 54.98 -55.62
N ILE A 265 20.33 54.57 -55.96
CA ILE A 265 21.09 55.16 -57.07
C ILE A 265 20.43 54.87 -58.42
N ILE A 266 19.98 53.63 -58.64
CA ILE A 266 19.29 53.22 -59.88
C ILE A 266 17.94 53.95 -59.99
N GLU A 267 17.19 54.05 -58.90
CA GLU A 267 15.90 54.74 -58.83
C GLU A 267 16.05 56.22 -59.19
N LYS A 268 17.03 56.93 -58.60
CA LYS A 268 17.35 58.32 -58.96
C LYS A 268 17.70 58.49 -60.44
N LYS A 269 18.58 57.65 -60.98
CA LYS A 269 18.96 57.69 -62.40
C LYS A 269 17.77 57.44 -63.33
N THR A 270 16.82 56.61 -62.91
CA THR A 270 15.62 56.30 -63.70
C THR A 270 14.61 57.45 -63.67
N LEU A 271 14.53 58.18 -62.55
CA LEU A 271 13.72 59.40 -62.41
C LEU A 271 14.33 60.58 -63.20
N GLU A 272 15.65 60.74 -63.21
CA GLU A 272 16.35 61.81 -63.94
C GLU A 272 16.33 61.63 -65.47
N ASN A 273 16.27 60.39 -65.99
CA ASN A 273 16.21 60.10 -67.43
C ASN A 273 14.78 60.08 -68.01
N ASN A 274 13.75 60.27 -67.18
CA ASN A 274 12.33 60.32 -67.58
C ASN A 274 11.73 61.75 -67.56
N ILE A 275 12.59 62.78 -67.55
CA ILE A 275 12.26 64.22 -67.68
C ILE A 275 12.92 64.75 -68.95
#